data_AF-W7VXE8-F1
#
_entry.id   AF-W7VXE8-F1
#
_cell.length_a   1.000
_cell.length_b   1.000
_cell.length_c   1.000
_cell.angle_alpha   90.00
_cell.angle_beta   90.00
_cell.angle_gamma   90.00
#
_symmetry.space_group_name_H-M   'P 1'
#
loop_
_entity.id
_entity.type
_entity.pdbx_description
1 polymer ?
#
loop_
_entity_poly.entity_id
_entity_poly.type
_entity_poly.pdbx_seq_one_letter_code
_entity_poly.pdbx_strand_id
1 'polypeptide(L)'
;MGWHDERFTEHPGRTRAECIICSRAMWLPKSKLTRPTCGRECGYKALAQVNQHDVSGHRFGRLVALEPVGRRSKNTLWRCSCDCGALTDVSLASLRTSNTRSCGCLKRQLTSDTFRTHGKTDSPIYRSWSSMIQRCTTPTNHRWGLYGGRGIKVCDRWFEFANFAADMGERPAGTSLDRIDVDGDYEPRNCRWATQKMQARNTRRTVYYELDGRRLPLIEWSEIYGQSYDVVRSRVRDGWELERALTTPKHG
;
A
#
# COMPACT_ATOMS: atom_id res chain seq x y z
N MET A 1 43.81 -11.73 7.27
CA MET A 1 42.90 -12.56 8.09
C MET A 1 41.71 -11.70 8.44
N GLY A 2 40.58 -11.94 7.77
CA GLY A 2 39.36 -11.16 7.97
C GLY A 2 38.74 -11.47 9.33
N TRP A 3 38.38 -10.43 10.07
CA TRP A 3 37.60 -10.54 11.30
C TRP A 3 36.17 -10.93 10.93
N HIS A 4 35.89 -12.23 10.83
CA HIS A 4 34.53 -12.74 10.78
C HIS A 4 33.92 -12.56 12.17
N ASP A 5 33.19 -11.46 12.33
CA ASP A 5 32.37 -11.22 13.51
C ASP A 5 31.06 -12.01 13.39
N GLU A 6 30.99 -13.16 14.07
CA GLU A 6 29.81 -14.05 14.13
C GLU A 6 28.52 -13.36 14.65
N ARG A 7 28.57 -12.08 15.03
CA ARG A 7 27.40 -11.30 15.51
C ARG A 7 26.41 -10.86 14.41
N PHE A 8 26.71 -11.12 13.13
CA PHE A 8 25.88 -10.70 11.99
C PHE A 8 25.16 -11.84 11.25
N THR A 9 25.28 -13.09 11.68
CA THR A 9 24.50 -14.19 11.09
C THR A 9 23.07 -14.20 11.62
N GLU A 10 22.09 -14.19 10.73
CA GLU A 10 20.67 -14.28 11.08
C GLU A 10 20.40 -15.53 11.94
N HIS A 11 19.78 -15.35 13.11
CA HIS A 11 19.41 -16.46 13.97
C HIS A 11 17.96 -16.88 13.69
N PRO A 12 17.71 -18.13 13.26
CA PRO A 12 16.36 -18.63 13.03
C PRO A 12 15.46 -18.40 14.24
N GLY A 13 14.30 -17.77 14.03
CA GLY A 13 13.31 -17.52 15.09
C GLY A 13 13.65 -16.38 16.06
N ARG A 14 14.73 -15.61 15.84
CA ARG A 14 15.05 -14.41 16.62
C ARG A 14 14.91 -13.14 15.78
N THR A 15 14.52 -12.06 16.43
CA THR A 15 14.37 -10.74 15.82
C THR A 15 15.46 -9.82 16.36
N ARG A 16 16.08 -9.06 15.46
CA ARG A 16 17.04 -8.02 15.83
C ARG A 16 16.33 -6.92 16.61
N ALA A 17 16.90 -6.52 17.74
CA ALA A 17 16.40 -5.44 18.58
C ALA A 17 17.58 -4.63 19.17
N GLU A 18 17.31 -3.41 19.62
CA GLU A 18 18.26 -2.59 20.39
C GLU A 18 17.92 -2.64 21.88
N CYS A 19 18.94 -2.71 22.73
CA CYS A 19 18.75 -2.62 24.17
C CYS A 19 18.09 -1.29 24.53
N ILE A 20 17.01 -1.33 25.31
CA ILE A 20 16.34 -0.08 25.75
C ILE A 20 17.18 0.77 26.71
N ILE A 21 18.29 0.23 27.23
CA ILE A 21 19.17 0.85 28.23
C ILE A 21 20.46 1.35 27.58
N CYS A 22 21.18 0.49 26.83
CA CYS A 22 22.48 0.84 26.27
C CYS A 22 22.51 0.95 24.74
N SER A 23 21.37 0.77 24.06
CA SER A 23 21.27 0.71 22.58
C SER A 23 22.06 -0.39 21.88
N ARG A 24 22.74 -1.29 22.62
CA ARG A 24 23.45 -2.44 22.04
C ARG A 24 22.48 -3.29 21.21
N ALA A 25 22.84 -3.56 19.96
CA ALA A 25 22.08 -4.48 19.10
C ALA A 25 22.17 -5.91 19.63
N MET A 26 21.06 -6.65 19.55
CA MET A 26 20.92 -8.02 20.05
C MET A 26 19.85 -8.79 19.27
N TRP A 27 19.87 -10.11 19.42
CA TRP A 27 18.89 -11.02 18.82
C TRP A 27 18.06 -11.69 19.91
N LEU A 28 16.75 -11.39 19.93
CA LEU A 28 15.83 -11.85 20.97
C LEU A 28 14.67 -12.66 20.40
N PRO A 29 14.10 -13.61 21.16
CA PRO A 29 12.83 -14.23 20.79
C PRO A 29 11.70 -13.20 20.84
N LYS A 30 10.62 -13.42 20.06
CA LYS A 30 9.45 -12.53 20.00
C LYS A 30 8.88 -12.17 21.38
N SER A 31 8.89 -13.11 22.33
CA SER A 31 8.41 -12.92 23.71
C SER A 31 9.19 -11.89 24.54
N LYS A 32 10.38 -11.45 24.09
CA LYS A 32 11.24 -10.48 24.79
C LYS A 32 11.35 -9.13 24.07
N LEU A 33 10.61 -8.91 22.97
CA LEU A 33 10.69 -7.68 22.16
C LEU A 33 9.94 -6.47 22.74
N THR A 34 9.06 -6.67 23.72
CA THR A 34 8.31 -5.57 24.37
C THR A 34 9.21 -4.67 25.23
N ARG A 35 10.20 -5.24 25.92
CA ARG A 35 11.22 -4.51 26.71
C ARG A 35 12.59 -5.17 26.54
N PRO A 36 13.26 -5.00 25.38
CA PRO A 36 14.48 -5.71 25.06
C PRO A 36 15.68 -5.23 25.91
N THR A 37 16.29 -6.14 26.66
CA THR A 37 17.50 -5.88 27.45
C THR A 37 18.58 -6.90 27.15
N CYS A 38 19.84 -6.47 27.19
CA CYS A 38 21.02 -7.29 26.88
C CYS A 38 21.36 -8.34 27.95
N GLY A 39 20.70 -8.30 29.11
CA GLY A 39 20.85 -9.25 30.23
C GLY A 39 22.19 -9.18 30.96
N ARG A 40 23.30 -9.42 30.25
CA ARG A 40 24.64 -9.67 30.82
C ARG A 40 25.37 -8.43 31.34
N GLU A 41 25.02 -7.23 30.88
CA GLU A 41 25.68 -5.96 31.26
C GLU A 41 24.72 -4.85 31.74
N CYS A 42 23.44 -4.94 31.35
CA CYS A 42 22.47 -3.85 31.53
C CYS A 42 21.28 -4.23 32.43
N GLY A 43 21.25 -5.45 33.00
CA GLY A 43 20.13 -5.94 33.79
C GLY A 43 20.05 -5.28 35.16
N TYR A 44 19.26 -4.21 35.32
CA TYR A 44 18.86 -3.48 36.56
C TYR A 44 19.96 -3.04 37.56
N LYS A 45 21.11 -3.70 37.62
CA LYS A 45 22.26 -3.45 38.52
C LYS A 45 23.15 -2.31 38.04
N ALA A 46 23.22 -2.03 36.72
CA ALA A 46 24.02 -0.92 36.19
C ALA A 46 23.41 0.46 36.56
N LEU A 47 22.07 0.58 36.60
CA LEU A 47 21.39 1.81 37.07
C LEU A 47 21.49 2.02 38.59
N ALA A 48 21.89 1.00 39.35
CA ALA A 48 22.08 1.08 40.80
C ALA A 48 23.42 1.74 41.18
N GLN A 49 24.38 1.81 40.24
CA GLN A 49 25.68 2.48 40.43
C GLN A 49 25.67 3.96 40.00
N VAL A 50 24.62 4.40 39.32
CA VAL A 50 24.45 5.79 38.93
C VAL A 50 24.01 6.59 40.15
N ASN A 51 24.75 7.64 40.49
CA ASN A 51 24.37 8.56 41.55
C ASN A 51 22.92 9.02 41.31
N GLN A 52 22.08 8.92 42.34
CA GLN A 52 20.65 9.22 42.24
C GLN A 52 20.38 10.67 41.77
N HIS A 53 21.37 11.56 41.90
CA HIS A 53 21.27 12.98 41.57
C HIS A 53 22.10 13.42 40.36
N ASP A 54 23.17 12.69 40.01
CA ASP A 54 24.04 13.02 38.90
C ASP A 54 24.17 11.83 37.94
N VAL A 55 23.70 12.06 36.70
CA VAL A 55 23.73 11.06 35.63
C VAL A 55 24.58 11.51 34.44
N SER A 56 25.42 12.53 34.62
CA SER A 56 26.29 13.06 33.57
C SER A 56 27.12 11.94 32.93
N GLY A 57 27.21 11.93 31.60
CA GLY A 57 27.91 10.92 30.81
C GLY A 57 27.20 9.56 30.69
N HIS A 58 26.09 9.34 31.41
CA HIS A 58 25.39 8.07 31.36
C HIS A 58 24.42 7.97 30.19
N ARG A 59 24.30 6.75 29.65
CA ARG A 59 23.46 6.42 28.49
C ARG A 59 22.11 5.84 28.90
N PHE A 60 21.06 6.28 28.21
CA PHE A 60 19.67 5.88 28.37
C PHE A 60 19.04 5.64 27.00
N GLY A 61 19.25 4.44 26.47
CA GLY A 61 18.99 4.14 25.07
C GLY A 61 19.90 4.98 24.17
N ARG A 62 19.30 5.72 23.23
CA ARG A 62 20.03 6.60 22.29
C ARG A 62 20.43 7.95 22.88
N LEU A 63 20.07 8.21 24.14
CA LEU A 63 20.37 9.47 24.82
C LEU A 63 21.58 9.30 25.73
N VAL A 64 22.49 10.26 25.71
CA VAL A 64 23.57 10.43 26.68
C VAL A 64 23.31 11.72 27.44
N ALA A 65 23.18 11.65 28.76
CA ALA A 65 22.95 12.82 29.60
C ALA A 65 24.23 13.67 29.69
N LEU A 66 24.10 14.98 29.46
CA LEU A 66 25.22 15.92 29.44
C LEU A 66 25.25 16.74 30.74
N GLU A 67 24.20 17.49 31.02
CA GLU A 67 24.14 18.44 32.13
C GLU A 67 22.69 18.69 32.61
N PRO A 68 22.46 19.07 33.88
CA PRO A 68 21.16 19.50 34.36
C PRO A 68 20.81 20.91 33.86
N VAL A 69 19.61 21.10 33.31
CA VAL A 69 19.15 22.38 32.73
C VAL A 69 17.98 23.02 33.46
N GLY A 70 17.56 22.42 34.58
CA GLY A 70 16.50 22.98 35.43
C GLY A 70 15.64 21.89 36.06
N ARG A 71 14.45 22.28 36.49
CA ARG A 71 13.48 21.38 37.12
C ARG A 71 12.10 21.56 36.50
N ARG A 72 11.38 20.45 36.38
CA ARG A 72 9.95 20.42 36.09
C ARG A 72 9.24 19.71 37.22
N SER A 73 8.49 20.46 38.01
CA SER A 73 7.90 19.96 39.28
C SER A 73 9.00 19.34 40.15
N LYS A 74 8.82 18.09 40.61
CA LYS A 74 9.78 17.37 41.45
C LYS A 74 10.96 16.74 40.69
N ASN A 75 11.02 16.86 39.35
CA ASN A 75 12.02 16.17 38.53
C ASN A 75 13.06 17.13 37.93
N THR A 76 14.35 16.80 38.07
CA THR A 76 15.44 17.47 37.35
C THR A 76 15.35 17.17 35.86
N LEU A 77 15.50 18.20 35.03
CA LEU A 77 15.64 18.08 33.58
C LEU A 77 17.11 18.01 33.21
N TRP A 78 17.44 17.10 32.31
CA TRP A 78 18.78 16.85 31.81
C TRP A 78 18.82 17.09 30.32
N ARG A 79 19.77 17.91 29.87
CA ARG A 79 20.12 18.02 28.47
C ARG A 79 20.82 16.74 28.04
N CYS A 80 20.32 16.14 26.98
CA CYS A 80 20.83 14.88 26.46
C CYS A 80 21.25 15.03 24.99
N SER A 81 22.38 14.43 24.63
CA SER A 81 22.75 14.21 23.24
C SER A 81 22.15 12.90 22.74
N CYS A 82 21.48 12.95 21.59
CA CYS A 82 20.92 11.77 20.94
C CYS A 82 21.88 11.21 19.89
N ASP A 83 21.91 9.88 19.69
CA ASP A 83 22.72 9.24 18.63
C ASP A 83 22.41 9.77 17.21
N CYS A 84 21.25 10.40 16.98
CA CYS A 84 20.93 11.06 15.71
C CYS A 84 21.46 12.50 15.60
N GLY A 85 22.28 12.97 16.55
CA GLY A 85 22.91 14.30 16.58
C GLY A 85 22.06 15.42 17.19
N ALA A 86 20.79 15.17 17.53
CA ALA A 86 19.92 16.19 18.13
C ALA A 86 20.08 16.26 19.65
N LEU A 87 20.01 17.47 20.21
CA LEU A 87 19.88 17.69 21.65
C LEU A 87 18.42 17.66 22.08
N THR A 88 18.15 17.16 23.29
CA THR A 88 16.80 17.15 23.87
C THR A 88 16.85 17.20 25.39
N ASP A 89 15.92 17.92 26.00
CA ASP A 89 15.84 18.04 27.45
C ASP A 89 14.81 17.04 28.00
N VAL A 90 15.24 16.13 28.87
CA VAL A 90 14.45 14.99 29.36
C VAL A 90 14.48 14.93 30.87
N SER A 91 13.37 14.58 31.50
CA SER A 91 13.34 14.40 32.96
C SER A 91 14.14 13.17 33.41
N LEU A 92 14.83 13.30 34.54
CA LEU A 92 15.60 12.21 35.14
C LEU A 92 14.73 10.95 35.36
N ALA A 93 13.49 11.12 35.81
CA ALA A 93 12.55 10.00 35.99
C ALA A 93 12.26 9.24 34.66
N SER A 94 12.09 9.95 33.55
CA SER A 94 11.85 9.33 32.24
C SER A 94 13.08 8.62 31.67
N LEU A 95 14.28 9.13 31.96
CA LEU A 95 15.54 8.46 31.62
C LEU A 95 15.67 7.13 32.38
N ARG A 96 15.49 7.14 33.71
CA ARG A 96 15.63 5.94 34.56
C ARG A 96 14.60 4.86 34.27
N THR A 97 13.35 5.26 33.98
CA THR A 97 12.28 4.31 33.61
C THR A 97 12.38 3.83 32.16
N SER A 98 13.30 4.40 31.37
CA SER A 98 13.45 4.17 29.93
C SER A 98 12.18 4.48 29.13
N ASN A 99 11.34 5.40 29.64
CA ASN A 99 10.17 5.90 28.92
C ASN A 99 10.56 6.86 27.79
N THR A 100 11.68 7.57 27.93
CA THR A 100 12.28 8.41 26.89
C THR A 100 13.68 7.91 26.55
N ARG A 101 13.83 7.33 25.36
CA ARG A 101 15.07 6.63 24.92
C ARG A 101 15.72 7.25 23.68
N SER A 102 15.15 8.34 23.18
CA SER A 102 15.63 9.10 22.02
C SER A 102 14.96 10.47 22.04
N CYS A 103 15.44 11.40 21.21
CA CYS A 103 14.76 12.68 20.95
C CYS A 103 13.44 12.55 20.15
N GLY A 104 12.91 11.34 19.99
CA GLY A 104 11.77 11.02 19.13
C GLY A 104 12.16 10.47 17.76
N CYS A 105 13.46 10.46 17.40
CA CYS A 105 13.94 9.89 16.15
C CYS A 105 13.63 8.39 16.01
N LEU A 106 13.69 7.63 17.11
CA LEU A 106 13.33 6.21 17.11
C LEU A 106 11.87 5.99 16.72
N LYS A 107 10.95 6.82 17.26
CA LYS A 107 9.52 6.76 16.90
C LYS A 107 9.33 7.11 15.43
N ARG A 108 9.97 8.18 14.93
CA ARG A 108 9.91 8.60 13.52
C ARG A 108 10.37 7.50 12.57
N GLN A 109 11.48 6.82 12.89
CA GLN A 109 12.00 5.70 12.11
C GLN A 109 11.00 4.54 12.08
N LEU A 110 10.55 4.08 13.25
CA LEU A 110 9.58 2.98 13.34
C LEU A 110 8.27 3.29 12.60
N THR A 111 7.72 4.51 12.76
CA THR A 111 6.52 4.90 12.02
C THR A 111 6.78 4.98 10.52
N SER A 112 7.92 5.54 10.10
CA SER A 112 8.25 5.61 8.68
C SER A 112 8.34 4.22 8.06
N ASP A 113 8.93 3.25 8.77
CA ASP A 113 9.10 1.88 8.27
C ASP A 113 7.77 1.13 8.22
N THR A 114 6.90 1.28 9.24
CA THR A 114 5.58 0.64 9.27
C THR A 114 4.58 1.24 8.29
N PHE A 115 4.72 2.53 7.94
CA PHE A 115 3.82 3.24 7.02
C PHE A 115 4.37 3.39 5.60
N ARG A 116 5.40 2.62 5.22
CA ARG A 116 5.82 2.48 3.81
C ARG A 116 4.76 1.72 3.00
N THR A 117 3.61 2.35 2.82
CA THR A 117 2.75 2.05 1.69
C THR A 117 3.48 2.48 0.42
N HIS A 118 3.19 1.86 -0.72
CA HIS A 118 3.83 2.04 -2.04
C HIS A 118 3.70 3.47 -2.65
N GLY A 119 3.67 4.53 -1.83
CA GLY A 119 3.65 5.96 -2.20
C GLY A 119 2.37 6.43 -2.91
N LYS A 120 1.37 5.56 -3.04
CA LYS A 120 0.20 5.76 -3.94
C LYS A 120 -1.14 5.47 -3.27
N THR A 121 -1.19 5.37 -1.95
CA THR A 121 -2.34 4.89 -1.14
C THR A 121 -3.62 5.71 -1.29
N ASP A 122 -3.53 6.95 -1.77
CA ASP A 122 -4.70 7.77 -2.11
C ASP A 122 -4.77 8.19 -3.59
N SER A 123 -4.03 7.48 -4.44
CA SER A 123 -4.01 7.75 -5.87
C SER A 123 -5.23 7.16 -6.59
N PRO A 124 -5.68 7.75 -7.71
CA PRO A 124 -6.81 7.22 -8.46
C PRO A 124 -6.61 5.79 -9.00
N ILE A 125 -5.35 5.42 -9.29
CA ILE A 125 -4.99 4.05 -9.70
C ILE A 125 -5.14 3.06 -8.54
N TYR A 126 -4.70 3.42 -7.33
CA TYR A 126 -4.85 2.58 -6.14
C TYR A 126 -6.32 2.36 -5.76
N ARG A 127 -7.13 3.42 -5.82
CA ARG A 127 -8.59 3.32 -5.60
C ARG A 127 -9.25 2.36 -6.60
N SER A 128 -8.80 2.36 -7.85
CA SER A 128 -9.29 1.44 -8.89
C SER A 128 -8.91 -0.01 -8.61
N TRP A 129 -7.65 -0.26 -8.25
CA TRP A 129 -7.15 -1.57 -7.82
C TRP A 129 -7.88 -2.12 -6.60
N SER A 130 -7.97 -1.32 -5.53
CA SER A 130 -8.66 -1.72 -4.29
C SER A 130 -10.13 -2.02 -4.54
N SER A 131 -10.82 -1.19 -5.34
CA SER A 131 -12.22 -1.43 -5.72
C SER A 131 -12.39 -2.69 -6.59
N MET A 132 -11.42 -3.02 -7.44
CA MET A 132 -11.41 -4.27 -8.22
C MET A 132 -11.33 -5.48 -7.29
N ILE A 133 -10.33 -5.51 -6.39
CA ILE A 133 -10.15 -6.59 -5.42
C ILE A 133 -11.42 -6.80 -4.60
N GLN A 134 -11.95 -5.73 -3.98
CA GLN A 134 -13.15 -5.82 -3.14
C GLN A 134 -14.38 -6.37 -3.88
N ARG A 135 -14.61 -5.98 -5.13
CA ARG A 135 -15.74 -6.49 -5.93
C ARG A 135 -15.63 -7.99 -6.22
N CYS A 136 -14.42 -8.52 -6.31
CA CYS A 136 -14.13 -9.91 -6.68
C CYS A 136 -13.83 -10.83 -5.50
N THR A 137 -13.45 -10.31 -4.32
CA THR A 137 -13.07 -11.15 -3.16
C THR A 137 -13.89 -10.92 -1.89
N THR A 138 -14.80 -9.94 -1.88
CA THR A 138 -15.60 -9.61 -0.68
C THR A 138 -17.08 -9.90 -0.90
N PRO A 139 -17.62 -11.05 -0.42
CA PRO A 139 -19.03 -11.42 -0.58
C PRO A 139 -20.03 -10.44 0.01
N THR A 140 -19.63 -9.65 1.01
CA THR A 140 -20.46 -8.62 1.64
C THR A 140 -20.49 -7.30 0.85
N ASN A 141 -19.69 -7.17 -0.21
CA ASN A 141 -19.74 -6.00 -1.07
C ASN A 141 -21.10 -5.93 -1.78
N HIS A 142 -21.74 -4.76 -1.79
CA HIS A 142 -23.07 -4.59 -2.40
C HIS A 142 -23.11 -4.89 -3.92
N ARG A 143 -21.95 -4.88 -4.58
CA ARG A 143 -21.81 -5.23 -6.00
C ARG A 143 -21.32 -6.66 -6.22
N TRP A 144 -21.09 -7.47 -5.17
CA TRP A 144 -20.55 -8.83 -5.27
C TRP A 144 -21.26 -9.66 -6.35
N GLY A 145 -22.59 -9.69 -6.35
CA GLY A 145 -23.40 -10.46 -7.31
C GLY A 145 -23.22 -10.06 -8.79
N LEU A 146 -22.59 -8.92 -9.08
CA LEU A 146 -22.25 -8.47 -10.44
C LEU A 146 -20.81 -8.84 -10.85
N TYR A 147 -20.00 -9.32 -9.91
CA TYR A 147 -18.57 -9.59 -10.08
C TYR A 147 -18.22 -10.96 -9.48
N GLY A 148 -17.65 -11.02 -8.27
CA GLY A 148 -17.21 -12.28 -7.67
C GLY A 148 -18.33 -13.32 -7.53
N GLY A 149 -19.57 -12.88 -7.27
CA GLY A 149 -20.74 -13.76 -7.23
C GLY A 149 -21.11 -14.39 -8.57
N ARG A 150 -20.57 -13.89 -9.68
CA ARG A 150 -20.68 -14.48 -11.03
C ARG A 150 -19.50 -15.38 -11.38
N GLY A 151 -18.49 -15.47 -10.52
CA GLY A 151 -17.24 -16.17 -10.81
C GLY A 151 -16.17 -15.33 -11.50
N ILE A 152 -16.34 -14.00 -11.62
CA ILE A 152 -15.31 -13.11 -12.16
C ILE A 152 -14.18 -12.95 -11.15
N LYS A 153 -12.96 -13.27 -11.57
CA LYS A 153 -11.76 -13.29 -10.74
C LYS A 153 -10.79 -12.17 -11.09
N VAL A 154 -9.76 -12.04 -10.25
CA VAL A 154 -8.57 -11.24 -10.49
C VAL A 154 -7.40 -12.21 -10.62
N CYS A 155 -6.54 -12.02 -11.62
CA CYS A 155 -5.35 -12.86 -11.75
C CYS A 155 -4.41 -12.71 -10.54
N ASP A 156 -3.71 -13.79 -10.16
CA ASP A 156 -2.90 -13.85 -8.93
C ASP A 156 -1.87 -12.72 -8.84
N ARG A 157 -1.24 -12.36 -9.96
CA ARG A 157 -0.25 -11.28 -10.06
C ARG A 157 -0.81 -9.93 -9.58
N TRP A 158 -2.09 -9.67 -9.79
CA TRP A 158 -2.74 -8.39 -9.48
C TRP A 158 -3.25 -8.29 -8.05
N PHE A 159 -3.05 -9.30 -7.20
CA PHE A 159 -3.21 -9.12 -5.75
C PHE A 159 -2.10 -8.26 -5.14
N GLU A 160 -1.01 -8.03 -5.87
CA GLU A 160 0.03 -7.07 -5.51
C GLU A 160 -0.15 -5.78 -6.31
N PHE A 161 -0.38 -4.65 -5.62
CA PHE A 161 -0.62 -3.36 -6.27
C PHE A 161 0.51 -2.95 -7.23
N ALA A 162 1.76 -3.24 -6.88
CA ALA A 162 2.91 -2.89 -7.72
C ALA A 162 2.85 -3.53 -9.11
N ASN A 163 2.37 -4.78 -9.19
CA ASN A 163 2.22 -5.47 -10.47
C ASN A 163 1.04 -4.91 -11.28
N PHE A 164 -0.09 -4.65 -10.62
CA PHE A 164 -1.23 -3.98 -11.27
C PHE A 164 -0.81 -2.63 -11.87
N ALA A 165 -0.07 -1.82 -11.10
CA ALA A 165 0.41 -0.52 -11.56
C ALA A 165 1.43 -0.62 -12.70
N ALA A 166 2.31 -1.63 -12.68
CA ALA A 166 3.26 -1.89 -13.75
C ALA A 166 2.55 -2.29 -15.06
N ASP A 167 1.52 -3.14 -14.97
CA ASP A 167 0.82 -3.67 -16.14
C ASP A 167 -0.16 -2.64 -16.73
N MET A 168 -0.85 -1.86 -15.89
CA MET A 168 -1.87 -0.90 -16.32
C MET A 168 -1.35 0.52 -16.60
N GLY A 169 -0.16 0.87 -16.08
CA GLY A 169 0.37 2.22 -16.14
C GLY A 169 -0.48 3.25 -15.36
N GLU A 170 -0.18 4.53 -15.52
CA GLU A 170 -0.93 5.60 -14.87
C GLU A 170 -2.39 5.65 -15.35
N ARG A 171 -3.32 5.93 -14.44
CA ARG A 171 -4.73 6.10 -14.78
C ARG A 171 -4.97 7.49 -15.38
N PRO A 172 -5.38 7.62 -16.66
CA PRO A 172 -5.71 8.91 -17.24
C PRO A 172 -6.92 9.57 -16.54
N ALA A 173 -6.98 10.90 -16.55
CA ALA A 173 -8.11 11.64 -16.01
C ALA A 173 -9.43 11.27 -16.72
N GLY A 174 -10.54 11.22 -15.97
CA GLY A 174 -11.86 10.88 -16.52
C GLY A 174 -12.08 9.41 -16.88
N THR A 175 -11.13 8.52 -16.57
CA THR A 175 -11.24 7.07 -16.85
C THR A 175 -11.44 6.22 -15.59
N SER A 176 -11.93 5.01 -15.77
CA SER A 176 -11.91 3.94 -14.77
C SER A 176 -11.54 2.60 -15.38
N LEU A 177 -11.24 1.63 -14.53
CA LEU A 177 -10.88 0.27 -14.96
C LEU A 177 -12.10 -0.43 -15.55
N ASP A 178 -11.97 -0.86 -16.81
CA ASP A 178 -12.97 -1.60 -17.58
C ASP A 178 -12.39 -2.92 -18.06
N ARG A 179 -13.24 -3.94 -18.22
CA ARG A 179 -12.83 -5.23 -18.81
C ARG A 179 -13.22 -5.25 -20.28
N ILE A 180 -12.32 -5.58 -21.20
CA ILE A 180 -12.58 -5.57 -22.65
C ILE A 180 -13.69 -6.57 -23.00
N ASP A 181 -13.55 -7.79 -22.53
CA ASP A 181 -14.63 -8.76 -22.39
C ASP A 181 -15.30 -8.58 -21.02
N VAL A 182 -16.54 -8.10 -21.03
CA VAL A 182 -17.34 -7.81 -19.83
C VAL A 182 -17.58 -9.05 -18.95
N ASP A 183 -17.53 -10.24 -19.55
CA ASP A 183 -17.76 -11.53 -18.87
C ASP A 183 -16.45 -12.22 -18.48
N GLY A 184 -15.31 -11.77 -19.01
CA GLY A 184 -13.98 -12.26 -18.64
C GLY A 184 -13.46 -11.73 -17.30
N ASP A 185 -12.28 -12.21 -16.91
CA ASP A 185 -11.60 -11.89 -15.65
C ASP A 185 -10.82 -10.57 -15.68
N TYR A 186 -10.42 -10.08 -14.51
CA TYR A 186 -9.46 -8.98 -14.38
C TYR A 186 -8.02 -9.47 -14.57
N GLU A 187 -7.47 -9.20 -15.76
CA GLU A 187 -6.09 -9.51 -16.14
C GLU A 187 -5.57 -8.50 -17.18
N PRO A 188 -4.24 -8.35 -17.36
CA PRO A 188 -3.67 -7.32 -18.23
C PRO A 188 -4.25 -7.27 -19.63
N ARG A 189 -4.45 -8.45 -20.23
CA ARG A 189 -4.98 -8.61 -21.59
C ARG A 189 -6.48 -8.37 -21.72
N ASN A 190 -7.23 -8.43 -20.61
CA ASN A 190 -8.67 -8.20 -20.61
C ASN A 190 -9.05 -6.87 -19.95
N CYS A 191 -8.10 -5.98 -19.64
CA CYS A 191 -8.39 -4.75 -18.91
C CYS A 191 -7.85 -3.52 -19.61
N ARG A 192 -8.57 -2.41 -19.47
CA ARG A 192 -8.16 -1.11 -20.01
C ARG A 192 -8.67 0.03 -19.14
N TRP A 193 -8.05 1.20 -19.27
CA TRP A 193 -8.64 2.45 -18.83
C TRP A 193 -9.70 2.90 -19.84
N ALA A 194 -10.94 3.08 -19.40
CA ALA A 194 -12.04 3.43 -20.27
C ALA A 194 -12.83 4.64 -19.76
N THR A 195 -13.37 5.40 -20.70
CA THR A 195 -14.30 6.50 -20.41
C THR A 195 -15.68 5.97 -20.04
N GLN A 196 -16.55 6.85 -19.51
CA GLN A 196 -17.94 6.50 -19.25
C GLN A 196 -18.69 6.07 -20.52
N LYS A 197 -18.45 6.74 -21.66
CA LYS A 197 -19.04 6.39 -22.96
C LYS A 197 -18.66 4.97 -23.39
N MET A 198 -17.38 4.59 -23.23
CA MET A 198 -16.89 3.26 -23.57
C MET A 198 -17.51 2.18 -22.67
N GLN A 199 -17.55 2.40 -21.35
CA GLN A 199 -18.19 1.45 -20.42
C GLN A 199 -19.70 1.31 -20.64
N ALA A 200 -20.39 2.40 -20.97
CA ALA A 200 -21.82 2.36 -21.27
C ALA A 200 -22.13 1.55 -22.54
N ARG A 201 -21.20 1.49 -23.49
CA ARG A 201 -21.27 0.62 -24.67
C ARG A 201 -20.88 -0.81 -24.37
N ASN A 202 -20.05 -1.04 -23.35
CA ASN A 202 -19.54 -2.34 -22.96
C ASN A 202 -20.37 -2.95 -21.82
N THR A 203 -21.56 -3.46 -22.15
CA THR A 203 -22.46 -4.08 -21.17
C THR A 203 -22.88 -5.46 -21.64
N ARG A 204 -23.33 -6.30 -20.71
CA ARG A 204 -23.90 -7.63 -21.03
C ARG A 204 -25.14 -7.59 -21.92
N ARG A 205 -25.76 -6.41 -22.08
CA ARG A 205 -26.94 -6.21 -22.95
C ARG A 205 -26.54 -5.77 -24.35
N THR A 206 -25.26 -5.44 -24.55
CA THR A 206 -24.76 -4.98 -25.84
C THR A 206 -24.67 -6.16 -26.79
N VAL A 207 -25.30 -6.03 -27.96
CA VAL A 207 -25.19 -7.00 -29.04
C VAL A 207 -24.02 -6.60 -29.94
N TYR A 208 -23.13 -7.55 -30.19
CA TYR A 208 -21.96 -7.39 -31.03
C TYR A 208 -22.19 -8.08 -32.38
N TYR A 209 -21.64 -7.48 -33.43
CA TYR A 209 -21.74 -7.97 -34.79
C TYR A 209 -20.35 -8.09 -35.39
N GLU A 210 -20.16 -9.11 -36.22
CA GLU A 210 -18.90 -9.38 -36.90
C GLU A 210 -18.97 -8.90 -38.36
N LEU A 211 -17.94 -8.17 -38.77
CA LEU A 211 -17.73 -7.70 -40.15
C LEU A 211 -16.24 -7.47 -40.36
N ASP A 212 -15.70 -7.91 -41.50
CA ASP A 212 -14.28 -7.78 -41.85
C ASP A 212 -13.29 -8.26 -40.77
N GLY A 213 -13.64 -9.36 -40.09
CA GLY A 213 -12.81 -9.93 -39.02
C GLY A 213 -12.78 -9.12 -37.72
N ARG A 214 -13.65 -8.10 -37.58
CA ARG A 214 -13.78 -7.30 -36.35
C ARG A 214 -15.12 -7.57 -35.69
N ARG A 215 -15.14 -7.53 -34.36
CA ARG A 215 -16.36 -7.70 -33.55
C ARG A 215 -16.64 -6.42 -32.77
N LEU A 216 -17.64 -5.66 -33.18
CA LEU A 216 -17.98 -4.35 -32.60
C LEU A 216 -19.48 -4.26 -32.25
N PRO A 217 -19.86 -3.40 -31.29
CA PRO A 217 -21.27 -3.12 -31.05
C PRO A 217 -21.87 -2.37 -32.23
N LEU A 218 -23.17 -2.57 -32.49
CA LEU A 218 -23.86 -1.98 -33.66
C LEU A 218 -23.73 -0.46 -33.75
N ILE A 219 -23.65 0.23 -32.62
CA ILE A 219 -23.47 1.69 -32.57
C ILE A 219 -22.11 2.13 -33.14
N GLU A 220 -21.05 1.35 -32.91
CA GLU A 220 -19.72 1.66 -33.47
C GLU A 220 -19.69 1.37 -34.97
N TRP A 221 -20.33 0.28 -35.40
CA TRP A 221 -20.52 0.03 -36.84
C TRP A 221 -21.29 1.17 -37.52
N SER A 222 -22.37 1.65 -36.90
CA SER A 222 -23.15 2.77 -37.42
C SER A 222 -22.30 4.05 -37.56
N GLU A 223 -21.46 4.35 -36.56
CA GLU A 223 -20.52 5.48 -36.60
C GLU A 223 -19.47 5.33 -37.70
N ILE A 224 -18.89 4.14 -37.89
CA ILE A 224 -17.87 3.86 -38.92
C ILE A 224 -18.43 4.07 -40.33
N TYR A 225 -19.66 3.59 -40.59
CA TYR A 225 -20.31 3.67 -41.90
C TYR A 225 -21.12 4.96 -42.10
N GLY A 226 -21.12 5.87 -41.11
CA GLY A 226 -21.86 7.13 -41.17
C GLY A 226 -23.38 6.97 -41.24
N GLN A 227 -23.93 5.86 -40.73
CA GLN A 227 -25.37 5.60 -40.71
C GLN A 227 -26.02 5.93 -39.37
N SER A 228 -27.30 6.28 -39.40
CA SER A 228 -28.10 6.43 -38.20
C SER A 228 -28.26 5.08 -37.48
N TYR A 229 -27.88 5.04 -36.20
CA TYR A 229 -28.02 3.85 -35.36
C TYR A 229 -29.43 3.27 -35.37
N ASP A 230 -30.47 4.10 -35.29
CA ASP A 230 -31.86 3.64 -35.27
C ASP A 230 -32.27 2.97 -36.59
N VAL A 231 -31.76 3.48 -37.73
CA VAL A 231 -32.00 2.91 -39.06
C VAL A 231 -31.33 1.54 -39.17
N VAL A 232 -30.04 1.46 -38.84
CA VAL A 232 -29.29 0.20 -38.91
C VAL A 232 -29.91 -0.83 -37.97
N ARG A 233 -30.26 -0.44 -36.73
CA ARG A 233 -30.93 -1.31 -35.75
C ARG A 233 -32.26 -1.84 -36.27
N SER A 234 -33.10 -0.99 -36.89
CA SER A 234 -34.36 -1.45 -37.47
C SER A 234 -34.11 -2.49 -38.56
N ARG A 235 -33.21 -2.20 -39.51
CA ARG A 235 -32.90 -3.11 -40.64
C ARG A 235 -32.41 -4.46 -40.16
N VAL A 236 -31.47 -4.49 -39.21
CA VAL A 236 -30.96 -5.75 -38.64
C VAL A 236 -32.06 -6.52 -37.92
N ARG A 237 -32.93 -5.84 -37.16
CA ARG A 237 -34.11 -6.46 -36.53
C ARG A 237 -35.07 -7.05 -37.58
N ASP A 238 -35.20 -6.37 -38.71
CA ASP A 238 -36.04 -6.81 -39.83
C ASP A 238 -35.33 -7.86 -40.72
N GLY A 239 -34.20 -8.42 -40.26
CA GLY A 239 -33.50 -9.56 -40.86
C GLY A 239 -32.48 -9.20 -41.94
N TRP A 240 -32.11 -7.92 -42.08
CA TRP A 240 -31.08 -7.52 -43.03
C TRP A 240 -29.71 -7.99 -42.58
N GLU A 241 -28.92 -8.47 -43.54
CA GLU A 241 -27.51 -8.72 -43.36
C GLU A 241 -26.78 -7.41 -42.99
N LEU A 242 -25.78 -7.51 -42.11
CA LEU A 242 -25.21 -6.34 -41.45
C LEU A 242 -24.55 -5.38 -42.45
N GLU A 243 -23.78 -5.89 -43.41
CA GLU A 243 -23.09 -5.06 -44.40
C GLU A 243 -24.11 -4.25 -45.22
N ARG A 244 -25.17 -4.92 -45.69
CA ARG A 244 -26.28 -4.27 -46.38
C ARG A 244 -26.97 -3.22 -45.51
N ALA A 245 -27.21 -3.52 -44.23
CA ALA A 245 -27.86 -2.60 -43.30
C ALA A 245 -27.05 -1.32 -43.08
N LEU A 246 -25.71 -1.42 -43.10
CA LEU A 246 -24.75 -0.33 -42.91
C LEU A 246 -24.45 0.46 -44.19
N THR A 247 -24.55 -0.14 -45.36
CA THR A 247 -24.18 0.52 -46.64
C THR A 247 -25.36 1.12 -47.38
N THR A 248 -26.59 0.66 -47.12
CA THR A 248 -27.78 1.17 -47.80
C THR A 248 -28.14 2.59 -47.30
N PRO A 249 -28.22 3.62 -48.17
CA PRO A 249 -28.60 4.97 -47.74
C PRO A 249 -30.01 5.03 -47.14
N LYS A 250 -30.27 5.95 -46.22
CA LYS A 250 -31.64 6.27 -45.79
C LYS A 250 -32.29 7.12 -46.89
N HIS A 251 -33.37 6.64 -47.50
CA HIS A 251 -34.19 7.52 -48.35
C HIS A 251 -34.84 8.58 -47.47
N GLY A 252 -34.71 9.85 -47.89
CA GLY A 252 -35.19 11.03 -47.17
C GLY A 252 -36.70 11.05 -46.99
#